data_AF-A0A2S4XUU5-F1
#
_entry.id   AF-A0A2S4XUU5-F1
#
_cell.length_a   1.000
_cell.length_b   1.000
_cell.length_c   1.000
_cell.angle_alpha   90.00
_cell.angle_beta   90.00
_cell.angle_gamma   90.00
#
_symmetry.space_group_name_H-M   'P 1'
#
loop_
_entity.id
_entity.type
_entity.pdbx_description
1 polymer ?
#
loop_
_entity_poly.entity_id
_entity_poly.type
_entity_poly.pdbx_seq_one_letter_code
_entity_poly.pdbx_strand_id
1 'polypeptide(L)' 'MTPWPYLDVHQSRTHEPTPYEYKLAATLEEVFTKEGHELADVVRGLNSRQVHAPDGTPWTEDTFRAEMHRLGA' A
#
# COMPACT_ATOMS: atom_id res chain seq x y z
N MET A 1 9.82 26.78 -24.35
CA MET A 1 9.68 25.59 -23.48
C MET A 1 8.20 25.41 -23.20
N THR A 2 7.60 24.32 -23.67
CA THR A 2 6.22 23.96 -23.33
C THR A 2 6.20 23.58 -21.85
N PRO A 3 5.35 24.17 -21.00
CA PRO A 3 5.23 23.72 -19.62
C PRO A 3 4.75 22.26 -19.61
N TRP A 4 5.32 21.45 -18.71
CA TRP A 4 4.83 20.10 -18.49
C TRP A 4 3.36 20.18 -18.06
N PRO A 5 2.46 19.34 -18.60
CA PRO A 5 1.07 19.37 -18.19
C PRO A 5 0.98 19.11 -16.69
N TYR A 6 0.21 19.95 -15.99
CA TYR A 6 -0.03 19.77 -14.57
C TYR A 6 -0.81 18.47 -14.36
N LEU A 7 -0.31 17.60 -13.48
CA LEU A 7 -1.05 16.41 -13.05
C LEU A 7 -2.10 16.87 -12.03
N ASP A 8 -3.36 16.95 -12.46
CA ASP A 8 -4.49 17.06 -11.54
C ASP A 8 -4.78 15.69 -10.94
N VAL A 9 -4.71 15.59 -9.62
CA VAL A 9 -4.83 14.32 -8.90
C VAL A 9 -6.30 14.03 -8.66
N HIS A 10 -6.87 13.13 -9.48
CA HIS A 10 -8.20 12.58 -9.24
C HIS A 10 -8.13 11.30 -8.41
N GLN A 11 -8.08 11.45 -7.09
CA GLN A 11 -8.02 10.34 -6.12
C GLN A 11 -9.14 10.49 -5.08
N SER A 12 -9.66 9.38 -4.55
CA SER A 12 -10.69 9.38 -3.50
C SER A 12 -10.16 9.76 -2.10
N ARG A 13 -8.86 10.10 -1.97
CA ARG A 13 -8.25 10.40 -0.68
C ARG A 13 -8.92 11.60 0.00
N THR A 14 -9.11 11.49 1.32
CA THR A 14 -9.66 12.56 2.15
C THR A 14 -8.57 13.36 2.89
N HIS A 15 -7.33 12.87 2.89
CA HIS A 15 -6.17 13.51 3.50
C HIS A 15 -4.88 13.19 2.72
N GLU A 16 -3.78 13.88 3.06
CA GLU A 16 -2.45 13.51 2.59
C GLU A 16 -2.00 12.17 3.20
N PRO A 17 -1.28 11.31 2.46
CA PRO A 17 -0.86 10.03 3.00
C PRO A 17 -0.01 10.18 4.27
N THR A 18 -0.29 9.35 5.25
CA THR A 18 0.48 9.26 6.49
C THR A 18 1.83 8.56 6.24
N PRO A 19 2.83 8.69 7.15
CA PRO A 19 4.08 7.94 7.03
C PRO A 19 3.87 6.41 6.95
N TYR A 20 2.84 5.91 7.63
CA TYR A 20 2.44 4.50 7.54
C TYR A 20 1.98 4.13 6.12
N GLU A 21 1.09 4.92 5.53
CA GLU A 21 0.56 4.69 4.17
C GLU A 21 1.66 4.78 3.11
N TYR A 22 2.60 5.72 3.25
CA TYR A 22 3.78 5.78 2.38
C TYR A 22 4.65 4.53 2.48
N LYS A 23 4.91 4.04 3.71
CA LYS A 23 5.70 2.83 3.92
C LYS A 23 5.00 1.60 3.34
N LEU A 24 3.68 1.50 3.54
CA LEU A 24 2.87 0.42 2.98
C LEU A 24 2.92 0.43 1.46
N ALA A 25 2.68 1.59 0.83
CA ALA A 25 2.70 1.75 -0.62
C ALA A 25 4.06 1.37 -1.23
N ALA A 26 5.16 1.92 -0.70
CA ALA A 26 6.51 1.60 -1.18
C ALA A 26 6.82 0.09 -1.06
N THR A 27 6.35 -0.55 0.00
CA THR A 27 6.56 -2.00 0.17
C THR A 27 5.73 -2.80 -0.83
N LEU A 28 4.48 -2.41 -1.08
CA LEU A 28 3.64 -3.04 -2.10
C LEU A 28 4.26 -2.93 -3.49
N GLU A 29 4.79 -1.75 -3.86
CA GLU A 29 5.51 -1.55 -5.12
C GLU A 29 6.68 -2.52 -5.26
N GLU A 30 7.47 -2.73 -4.20
CA GLU A 30 8.56 -3.70 -4.22
C GLU A 30 8.07 -5.14 -4.40
N VAL A 31 7.01 -5.53 -3.70
CA VAL A 31 6.45 -6.89 -3.80
C VAL A 31 5.94 -7.15 -5.22
N PHE A 32 5.15 -6.23 -5.77
CA PHE A 32 4.64 -6.36 -7.14
C PHE A 32 5.76 -6.32 -8.19
N THR A 33 6.89 -5.70 -7.89
CA THR A 33 8.05 -5.67 -8.79
C THR A 33 8.85 -6.98 -8.74
N LYS A 34 8.98 -7.60 -7.56
CA LYS A 34 10.01 -8.63 -7.32
C LYS A 34 9.47 -10.02 -6.97
N GLU A 35 8.27 -10.11 -6.43
CA GLU A 35 7.78 -11.35 -5.79
C GLU A 35 6.55 -11.92 -6.47
N GLY A 36 5.54 -11.12 -6.76
CA GLY A 36 4.32 -11.60 -7.39
C GLY A 36 3.15 -10.64 -7.30
N HIS A 37 2.02 -11.07 -7.87
CA HIS A 37 0.82 -10.24 -8.02
C HIS A 37 -0.41 -10.81 -7.30
N GLU A 38 -0.28 -11.95 -6.65
CA GLU A 38 -1.37 -12.55 -5.89
C GLU A 38 -1.37 -12.04 -4.44
N LEU A 39 -2.52 -12.08 -3.80
CA LEU A 39 -2.66 -11.60 -2.41
C LEU A 39 -1.73 -12.34 -1.43
N ALA A 40 -1.53 -13.64 -1.64
CA ALA A 40 -0.61 -14.43 -0.83
C ALA A 40 0.86 -13.93 -0.96
N ASP A 41 1.26 -13.44 -2.14
CA ASP A 41 2.59 -12.86 -2.36
C ASP A 41 2.72 -11.54 -1.60
N VAL A 42 1.67 -10.70 -1.62
CA VAL A 42 1.59 -9.47 -0.83
C VAL A 42 1.76 -9.72 0.66
N VAL A 43 0.95 -10.61 1.24
CA VAL A 43 1.02 -10.92 2.67
C VAL A 43 2.40 -11.46 3.05
N ARG A 44 2.96 -12.36 2.25
CA ARG A 44 4.32 -12.89 2.47
C ARG A 44 5.38 -11.80 2.39
N GLY A 45 5.30 -10.93 1.40
CA GLY A 45 6.28 -9.86 1.13
C GLY A 45 6.27 -8.75 2.19
N LEU A 46 5.09 -8.40 2.71
CA LEU A 46 4.95 -7.46 3.83
C LEU A 46 5.53 -8.05 5.12
N ASN A 47 5.18 -9.31 5.43
CA ASN A 47 5.63 -9.97 6.66
C ASN A 47 7.14 -10.24 6.66
N SER A 48 7.73 -10.61 5.51
CA SER A 48 9.18 -10.84 5.40
C SER A 48 10.00 -9.57 5.67
N ARG A 49 9.42 -8.39 5.39
CA ARG A 49 10.00 -7.06 5.63
C ARG A 49 9.61 -6.43 6.96
N GLN A 50 8.90 -7.17 7.82
CA GLN A 50 8.41 -6.68 9.12
C GLN A 50 7.57 -5.39 8.99
N VAL A 51 6.80 -5.30 7.91
CA VAL A 51 5.75 -4.29 7.78
C VAL A 51 4.52 -4.87 8.44
N HIS A 52 4.17 -4.33 9.61
CA HIS A 52 3.02 -4.79 10.38
C HIS A 52 1.74 -4.05 10.00
N ALA A 53 0.61 -4.67 10.33
CA ALA A 53 -0.69 -4.03 10.31
C ALA A 53 -0.73 -2.85 11.30
N PRO A 54 -1.72 -1.95 11.22
CA PRO A 54 -1.82 -0.80 12.12
C PRO A 54 -1.86 -1.16 13.62
N ASP A 55 -2.33 -2.36 13.94
CA ASP A 55 -2.38 -2.91 15.30
C ASP A 55 -1.05 -3.56 15.75
N GLY A 56 -0.02 -3.56 14.90
CA GLY A 56 1.29 -4.14 15.16
C GLY A 56 1.40 -5.64 14.90
N THR A 57 0.33 -6.29 14.44
CA THR A 57 0.35 -7.74 14.15
C THR A 57 0.89 -8.05 12.76
N PRO A 58 1.40 -9.27 12.51
CA PRO A 58 1.69 -9.75 11.16
C PRO A 58 0.43 -9.77 10.29
N TRP A 59 0.58 -9.53 9.00
CA TRP A 59 -0.52 -9.56 8.05
C TRP A 59 -1.07 -10.97 7.88
N THR A 60 -2.40 -11.05 7.80
CA THR A 60 -3.14 -12.13 7.16
C THR A 60 -3.82 -11.56 5.91
N GLU A 61 -4.33 -12.42 5.04
CA GLU A 61 -5.11 -11.96 3.88
C GLU A 61 -6.34 -11.15 4.30
N ASP A 62 -6.98 -11.54 5.40
CA ASP A 62 -8.19 -10.87 5.90
C ASP A 62 -7.89 -9.50 6.49
N THR A 63 -6.83 -9.38 7.31
CA THR A 63 -6.44 -8.07 7.85
C THR A 63 -5.98 -7.13 6.74
N PHE A 64 -5.30 -7.65 5.72
CA PHE A 64 -4.93 -6.86 4.54
C PHE A 64 -6.16 -6.35 3.77
N ARG A 65 -7.13 -7.21 3.47
CA ARG A 65 -8.37 -6.80 2.79
C ARG A 65 -9.13 -5.75 3.60
N ALA A 66 -9.23 -5.93 4.92
CA ALA A 66 -9.87 -4.97 5.81
C ALA A 66 -9.19 -3.61 5.76
N GLU A 67 -7.85 -3.58 5.74
CA GLU A 67 -7.11 -2.32 5.64
C GLU A 67 -7.28 -1.66 4.27
N MET A 68 -7.21 -2.42 3.18
CA MET A 68 -7.44 -1.87 1.83
C MET A 68 -8.86 -1.29 1.69
N HIS A 69 -9.85 -1.94 2.30
CA HIS A 69 -11.21 -1.40 2.37
C HIS A 69 -11.27 -0.10 3.18
N ARG A 70 -10.57 -0.02 4.33
CA ARG A 70 -10.52 1.20 5.15
C ARG A 70 -9.84 2.37 4.42
N LEU A 71 -8.76 2.10 3.71
CA LEU A 71 -7.97 3.10 2.98
C LEU A 71 -8.65 3.54 1.66
N GLY A 72 -9.44 2.67 1.04
CA GLY A 72 -10.15 2.96 -0.20
C GLY A 72 -11.54 3.58 -0.02
N ALA A 73 -12.04 3.68 1.22
CA ALA A 73 -13.36 4.22 1.56
C ALA A 73 -13.42 5.77 1.55
#